data_AF-A7VNK1-F1
#
_entry.id   AF-A7VNK1-F1
#
_cell.length_a   1.000
_cell.length_b   1.000
_cell.length_c   1.000
_cell.angle_alpha   90.00
_cell.angle_beta   90.00
_cell.angle_gamma   90.00
#
_symmetry.space_group_name_H-M   'P 1'
#
loop_
_entity.id
_entity.type
_entity.pdbx_description
1 polymer ?
#
loop_
_entity_poly.entity_id
_entity_poly.type
_entity_poly.pdbx_seq_one_letter_code
_entity_poly.pdbx_strand_id
1 'polypeptide(L)'
;MRVARTVNLTPDQVRAQLRLFTAISAAQQDGLAVPCTDDPPSWDKESMNPAACDGCPVFELCAVYAATGAVRHGIIAGRHACEMTCHKEAAA
;
A
#
# COMPACT_ATOMS: atom_id res chain seq x y z
N MET A 1 -7.31 18.79 13.09
CA MET A 1 -8.09 17.53 12.98
C MET A 1 -8.31 17.24 11.50
N ARG A 2 -7.59 16.27 10.91
CA ARG A 2 -7.87 15.83 9.53
C ARG A 2 -9.01 14.82 9.59
N VAL A 3 -10.14 15.15 8.95
CA VAL A 3 -11.30 14.28 8.82
C VAL A 3 -10.86 13.06 8.01
N ALA A 4 -10.83 11.89 8.65
CA ALA A 4 -10.59 10.63 7.95
C ALA A 4 -11.76 10.42 6.98
N ARG A 5 -11.47 10.54 5.68
CA ARG A 5 -12.42 10.19 4.62
C ARG A 5 -12.78 8.72 4.84
N THR A 6 -14.01 8.42 5.25
CA THR A 6 -14.48 7.04 5.44
C THR A 6 -14.51 6.36 4.08
N VAL A 7 -13.44 5.65 3.75
CA VAL A 7 -13.39 4.78 2.58
C VAL A 7 -14.26 3.57 2.90
N ASN A 8 -15.35 3.39 2.15
CA ASN A 8 -16.15 2.16 2.24
C ASN A 8 -15.35 1.01 1.61
N LEU A 9 -14.58 0.31 2.44
CA LEU A 9 -13.82 -0.86 2.02
C LEU A 9 -14.72 -2.10 1.97
N THR A 10 -14.47 -2.97 0.99
CA THR A 10 -15.10 -4.30 0.96
C THR A 10 -14.55 -5.19 2.10
N PRO A 11 -15.25 -6.27 2.48
CA PRO A 11 -14.74 -7.20 3.49
C PRO A 11 -13.33 -7.75 3.18
N ASP A 12 -13.01 -7.96 1.90
CA ASP A 12 -11.68 -8.41 1.48
C ASP A 12 -10.62 -7.33 1.67
N GLN A 13 -10.95 -6.09 1.32
CA GLN A 13 -10.08 -4.94 1.54
C GLN A 13 -9.81 -4.71 3.03
N VAL A 14 -10.84 -4.82 3.88
CA VAL A 14 -10.69 -4.70 5.35
C VAL A 14 -9.78 -5.80 5.88
N ARG A 15 -9.97 -7.07 5.45
CA ARG A 15 -9.12 -8.19 5.89
C ARG A 15 -7.66 -8.00 5.47
N ALA A 16 -7.41 -7.58 4.24
CA ALA A 16 -6.07 -7.32 3.75
C ALA A 16 -5.43 -6.12 4.47
N GLN A 17 -6.19 -5.04 4.71
CA GLN A 17 -5.74 -3.86 5.45
C GLN A 17 -5.33 -4.22 6.89
N LEU A 18 -6.18 -4.95 7.61
CA LEU A 18 -5.89 -5.37 8.98
C LEU A 18 -4.61 -6.20 9.05
N ARG A 19 -4.45 -7.19 8.16
CA ARG A 19 -3.22 -8.01 8.10
C ARG A 19 -1.98 -7.17 7.83
N LEU A 20 -2.08 -6.24 6.87
CA LEU A 20 -0.98 -5.34 6.53
C LEU A 20 -0.62 -4.46 7.74
N PHE A 21 -1.60 -3.84 8.39
CA PHE A 21 -1.36 -2.93 9.52
C PHE A 21 -0.78 -3.67 10.73
N THR A 22 -1.26 -4.87 11.03
CA THR A 22 -0.66 -5.72 12.06
C THR A 22 0.80 -6.03 11.76
N ALA A 23 1.15 -6.36 10.52
CA ALA A 23 2.53 -6.65 10.15
C ALA A 23 3.43 -5.40 10.18
N ILE A 24 2.91 -4.23 9.79
CA ILE A 24 3.62 -2.96 9.91
C ILE A 24 3.93 -2.68 11.39
N SER A 25 2.93 -2.79 12.26
CA SER A 25 3.12 -2.59 13.70
C SER A 25 4.13 -3.57 14.30
N ALA A 26 4.08 -4.85 13.92
CA ALA A 26 5.05 -5.84 14.37
C ALA A 26 6.48 -5.51 13.90
N ALA A 27 6.67 -5.19 12.61
CA ALA A 27 7.97 -4.80 12.07
C ALA A 27 8.55 -3.57 12.78
N GLN A 28 7.71 -2.57 13.09
CA GLN A 28 8.13 -1.39 13.84
C GLN A 28 8.50 -1.72 15.30
N GLN A 29 7.78 -2.64 15.95
CA GLN A 29 8.11 -3.11 17.30
C GLN A 29 9.45 -3.85 17.32
N ASP A 30 9.79 -4.56 16.24
CA ASP A 30 11.07 -5.25 16.06
C ASP A 30 12.21 -4.29 15.61
N GLY A 31 11.92 -2.98 15.45
CA GLY A 31 12.90 -1.98 15.04
C GLY A 31 13.24 -1.98 13.55
N LEU A 32 12.45 -2.68 12.72
CA LEU A 32 12.61 -2.70 11.27
C LEU A 32 12.01 -1.46 10.63
N ALA A 33 12.68 -0.94 9.61
CA ALA A 33 12.20 0.21 8.86
C ALA A 33 11.06 -0.20 7.91
N VAL A 34 9.93 0.50 8.01
CA VAL A 34 8.81 0.41 7.07
C VAL A 34 8.61 1.80 6.45
N PRO A 35 8.89 1.99 5.15
CA PRO A 35 8.97 3.32 4.55
C PRO A 35 7.60 3.99 4.32
N CYS A 36 6.49 3.24 4.39
CA CYS A 36 5.13 3.71 4.09
C CYS A 36 4.31 4.18 5.30
N THR A 37 4.92 4.34 6.48
CA THR A 37 4.16 4.58 7.72
C THR A 37 3.50 5.96 7.78
N ASP A 38 4.00 6.94 7.04
CA ASP A 38 3.49 8.33 7.03
C ASP A 38 2.86 8.78 5.69
N ASP A 39 2.58 7.84 4.76
CA ASP A 39 2.01 8.10 3.41
C ASP A 39 2.42 9.47 2.83
N PRO A 40 3.73 9.68 2.60
CA PRO A 40 4.22 11.02 2.29
C PRO A 40 3.71 11.46 0.91
N PRO A 41 3.28 12.73 0.73
CA PRO A 41 2.73 13.21 -0.54
C PRO A 41 3.67 13.06 -1.75
N SER A 42 4.96 12.80 -1.53
CA SER A 42 5.91 12.49 -2.60
C SER A 42 5.62 11.15 -3.27
N TRP A 43 4.96 10.20 -2.61
CA TRP A 43 4.68 8.87 -3.17
C TRP A 43 3.65 8.91 -4.28
N ASP A 44 2.78 9.91 -4.28
CA ASP A 44 1.80 10.17 -5.34
C ASP A 44 2.42 10.78 -6.60
N LYS A 45 3.69 11.20 -6.55
CA LYS A 45 4.38 11.76 -7.71
C LYS A 45 4.86 10.63 -8.61
N GLU A 46 4.58 10.74 -9.91
CA GLU A 46 5.10 9.81 -10.93
C GLU A 46 6.63 9.73 -10.95
N SER A 47 7.32 10.79 -10.50
CA SER A 47 8.78 10.83 -10.43
C SER A 47 9.38 10.10 -9.22
N MET A 48 8.55 9.60 -8.30
CA MET A 48 9.05 8.88 -7.13
C MET A 48 9.53 7.49 -7.53
N ASN A 49 10.72 7.12 -7.06
CA ASN A 49 11.32 5.83 -7.42
C ASN A 49 10.67 4.68 -6.63
N PRO A 50 10.11 3.65 -7.30
CA PRO A 50 9.53 2.48 -6.64
C PRO A 50 10.51 1.66 -5.80
N ALA A 51 11.83 1.81 -6.03
CA ALA A 51 12.89 1.19 -5.22
C ALA A 51 12.86 1.60 -3.74
N ALA A 52 12.09 2.63 -3.36
CA ALA A 52 11.84 2.97 -1.96
C ALA A 52 11.20 1.81 -1.15
N CYS A 53 10.64 0.80 -1.82
CA CYS A 53 10.08 -0.40 -1.18
C CYS A 53 11.09 -1.57 -1.04
N ASP A 54 12.31 -1.44 -1.55
CA ASP A 54 13.29 -2.53 -1.56
C ASP A 54 13.68 -2.94 -0.14
N GLY A 55 13.64 -4.25 0.14
CA GLY A 55 13.93 -4.79 1.47
C GLY A 55 12.84 -4.51 2.52
N CYS A 56 11.69 -3.96 2.14
CA CYS A 56 10.59 -3.72 3.06
C CYS A 56 10.03 -5.04 3.61
N PRO A 57 9.95 -5.23 4.94
CA PRO A 57 9.52 -6.49 5.54
C PRO A 57 8.05 -6.84 5.27
N VAL A 58 7.23 -5.87 4.85
CA VAL A 58 5.80 -6.06 4.55
C VAL A 58 5.50 -6.04 3.05
N PHE A 59 6.52 -6.16 2.19
CA PHE A 59 6.38 -6.04 0.72
C PHE A 59 5.27 -6.93 0.14
N GLU A 60 5.24 -8.22 0.49
CA GLU A 60 4.24 -9.18 0.02
C GLU A 60 2.82 -8.81 0.47
N LEU A 61 2.66 -8.30 1.69
CA LEU A 61 1.36 -7.88 2.22
C LEU A 61 0.87 -6.59 1.55
N CYS A 62 1.78 -5.68 1.18
CA CYS A 62 1.46 -4.54 0.34
C CYS A 62 0.92 -4.99 -1.03
N ALA A 63 1.52 -6.02 -1.65
CA ALA A 63 1.05 -6.54 -2.93
C ALA A 63 -0.35 -7.18 -2.81
N VAL A 64 -0.60 -7.95 -1.75
CA VAL A 64 -1.92 -8.54 -1.46
C VAL A 64 -2.97 -7.45 -1.25
N TYR A 65 -2.64 -6.41 -0.47
CA TYR A 65 -3.56 -5.29 -0.24
C TYR A 65 -3.85 -4.53 -1.55
N ALA A 66 -2.82 -4.23 -2.36
CA ALA A 66 -3.00 -3.60 -3.67
C ALA A 66 -3.90 -4.43 -4.60
N ALA A 67 -3.75 -5.77 -4.59
CA ALA A 67 -4.54 -6.68 -5.42
C ALA A 67 -6.05 -6.63 -5.12
N THR A 68 -6.45 -6.16 -3.93
CA THR A 68 -7.88 -5.93 -3.58
C THR A 68 -8.50 -4.70 -4.26
N GLY A 69 -7.71 -3.89 -4.96
CA GLY A 69 -8.13 -2.63 -5.57
C GLY A 69 -8.34 -1.48 -4.57
N ALA A 70 -7.91 -1.65 -3.32
CA ALA A 70 -8.02 -0.61 -2.29
C ALA A 70 -7.10 0.60 -2.54
N VAL A 71 -6.02 0.41 -3.32
CA VAL A 71 -5.02 1.45 -3.60
C VAL A 71 -5.20 1.96 -5.02
N ARG A 72 -5.39 3.27 -5.16
CA ARG A 72 -5.73 3.93 -6.45
C ARG A 72 -4.64 4.85 -6.98
N HIS A 73 -3.69 5.24 -6.13
CA HIS A 73 -2.61 6.16 -6.45
C HIS A 73 -1.38 5.83 -5.59
N GLY A 74 -0.24 6.44 -5.92
CA GLY A 74 0.99 6.28 -5.17
C GLY A 74 1.82 5.06 -5.54
N ILE A 75 2.81 4.75 -4.71
CA ILE A 75 3.66 3.57 -4.81
C ILE A 75 3.21 2.54 -3.78
N ILE A 76 3.03 1.30 -4.21
CA ILE A 76 2.78 0.17 -3.34
C ILE A 76 3.49 -1.08 -3.87
N ALA A 77 4.12 -1.84 -2.98
CA ALA A 77 4.88 -3.04 -3.33
C ALA A 77 5.89 -2.82 -4.49
N GLY A 78 6.61 -1.69 -4.44
CA GLY A 78 7.63 -1.35 -5.43
C GLY A 78 7.07 -1.09 -6.84
N ARG A 79 5.80 -0.70 -6.97
CA ARG A 79 5.15 -0.36 -8.25
C ARG A 79 4.23 0.83 -8.11
N HIS A 80 3.95 1.54 -9.21
CA HIS A 80 2.89 2.54 -9.21
C HIS A 80 1.53 1.84 -9.15
N ALA A 81 0.65 2.29 -8.25
CA ALA A 81 -0.68 1.70 -8.06
C ALA A 81 -1.52 1.70 -9.35
N CYS A 82 -1.30 2.69 -10.22
CA CYS A 82 -1.93 2.79 -11.54
C CYS A 82 -1.57 1.57 -12.42
N GLU A 83 -0.32 1.14 -12.46
CA GLU A 83 0.12 -0.04 -13.23
C GLU A 83 -0.57 -1.32 -12.74
N MET A 84 -0.73 -1.45 -11.42
CA MET A 84 -1.33 -2.65 -10.81
C MET A 84 -2.85 -2.75 -11.03
N THR A 85 -3.52 -1.61 -11.20
CA THR A 85 -4.98 -1.51 -11.34
C THR A 85 -5.44 -1.42 -12.80
N CYS A 86 -4.70 -0.70 -13.66
CA CYS A 86 -5.01 -0.60 -15.09
C CYS A 86 -4.89 -1.94 -15.84
N HIS A 87 -3.99 -2.84 -15.42
CA HIS A 87 -3.91 -4.18 -16.02
C HIS A 87 -5.11 -5.09 -15.66
N LYS A 88 -5.87 -4.77 -14.60
CA LYS A 88 -7.09 -5.52 -14.26
C LYS A 88 -8.30 -5.07 -15.08
N GLU A 89 -8.39 -3.81 -15.46
CA GLU A 89 -9.52 -3.30 -16.27
C GLU A 89 -9.44 -3.73 -17.74
N ALA A 90 -8.25 -4.06 -18.27
CA ALA A 90 -8.09 -4.56 -19.63
C ALA A 90 -8.39 -6.06 -19.80
N ALA A 91 -8.68 -6.78 -18.71
CA ALA A 91 -8.89 -8.23 -18.70
C ALA A 91 -10.31 -8.66 -18.30
N ALA A 92 -11.27 -7.73 -18.28
CA ALA A 92 -12.67 -7.97 -17.95
C ALA A 92 -13.58 -7.83 -19.17
#